data_AF-A0A3N9P3J9-F1
#
_entry.id   AF-A0A3N9P3J9-F1
#
_cell.length_a   1.000
_cell.length_b   1.000
_cell.length_c   1.000
_cell.angle_alpha   90.00
_cell.angle_beta   90.00
_cell.angle_gamma   90.00
#
_symmetry.space_group_name_H-M   'P 1'
#
loop_
_entity.id
_entity.type
_entity.pdbx_description
1 polymer ?
#
loop_
_entity_poly.entity_id
_entity_poly.type
_entity_poly.pdbx_seq_one_letter_code
_entity_poly.pdbx_strand_id
1 'polypeptide(L)'
;MPSLAQQKSEAIRLNQIGFYPDGPKMAIVVDSAAEQFYIVTPDAQDTVFTGTLSSPRTWQPSAESVRQADFSDLRLTGRFLLLVPDLGVSAPFDVKPRVLQEVARATIKGYYFQRMSIDLTKEFAGKWSRPMGHPDNEVLVHASAATQERPEGTVLSCPRGWYDAGDYNKYIVNSGISVYTLLALYEHFPDYSRALETHIPESGDAIPDVLDESLWNIRWMLTMQDPHDGGVYHKCTHANFS
;
A
#
# COMPACT_ATOMS: atom_id res chain seq x y z
N MET A 1 -30.80 -11.08 -28.86
CA MET A 1 -29.94 -11.76 -27.87
C MET A 1 -29.18 -10.65 -27.16
N PRO A 2 -29.35 -10.43 -25.84
CA PRO A 2 -28.46 -9.51 -25.14
C PRO A 2 -27.04 -10.06 -25.28
N SER A 3 -26.09 -9.25 -25.77
CA SER A 3 -24.73 -9.73 -26.02
C SER A 3 -24.07 -10.11 -24.69
N LEU A 4 -23.63 -11.36 -24.54
CA LEU A 4 -22.85 -11.83 -23.40
C LEU A 4 -21.61 -10.95 -23.10
N ALA A 5 -21.16 -10.15 -24.08
CA ALA A 5 -20.09 -9.16 -23.97
C ALA A 5 -20.30 -8.04 -22.93
N GLN A 6 -21.47 -7.91 -22.30
CA GLN A 6 -21.71 -6.90 -21.25
C GLN A 6 -21.85 -7.46 -19.84
N GLN A 7 -21.78 -8.78 -19.64
CA GLN A 7 -21.84 -9.36 -18.31
C GLN A 7 -20.46 -9.31 -17.64
N LYS A 8 -20.34 -8.55 -16.55
CA LYS A 8 -19.13 -8.56 -15.72
C LYS A 8 -18.96 -9.92 -15.05
N SER A 9 -17.73 -10.40 -14.99
CA SER A 9 -17.39 -11.71 -14.42
C SER A 9 -16.27 -11.60 -13.39
N GLU A 10 -16.55 -12.07 -12.18
CA GLU A 10 -15.57 -12.23 -11.10
C GLU A 10 -14.64 -13.45 -11.34
N ALA A 11 -14.95 -14.29 -12.33
CA ALA A 11 -14.11 -15.40 -12.76
C ALA A 11 -12.92 -14.94 -13.63
N ILE A 12 -12.88 -13.66 -14.04
CA ILE A 12 -11.77 -13.06 -14.78
C ILE A 12 -11.02 -12.11 -13.83
N ARG A 13 -9.88 -12.56 -13.30
CA ARG A 13 -9.12 -11.88 -12.25
C ARG A 13 -7.83 -11.29 -12.81
N LEU A 14 -7.64 -9.99 -12.61
CA LEU A 14 -6.49 -9.23 -13.10
C LEU A 14 -6.18 -8.04 -12.20
N ASN A 15 -5.07 -7.35 -12.46
CA ASN A 15 -4.79 -6.06 -11.81
C ASN A 15 -5.83 -5.02 -12.26
N GLN A 16 -6.78 -4.71 -11.37
CA GLN A 16 -7.91 -3.81 -11.66
C GLN A 16 -7.49 -2.34 -11.85
N ILE A 17 -6.23 -2.00 -11.57
CA ILE A 17 -5.67 -0.68 -11.84
C ILE A 17 -5.08 -0.69 -13.25
N GLY A 18 -4.20 -1.65 -13.53
CA GLY A 18 -3.67 -1.83 -14.86
C GLY A 18 -2.24 -2.34 -14.95
N PHE A 19 -1.67 -2.16 -16.13
CA PHE A 19 -0.39 -2.73 -16.54
C PHE A 19 0.50 -1.70 -17.26
N TYR A 20 1.82 -1.89 -17.13
CA TYR A 20 2.79 -1.09 -17.88
C TYR A 20 2.87 -1.54 -19.34
N PRO A 21 3.01 -0.63 -20.33
CA PRO A 21 3.01 -1.00 -21.75
C PRO A 21 4.06 -2.03 -22.13
N ASP A 22 5.27 -1.93 -21.57
CA ASP A 22 6.38 -2.85 -21.82
C ASP A 22 6.57 -3.89 -20.70
N GLY A 23 5.64 -3.95 -19.74
CA GLY A 23 5.66 -4.91 -18.64
C GLY A 23 4.83 -6.17 -18.92
N PRO A 24 4.99 -7.20 -18.08
CA PRO A 24 4.16 -8.40 -18.14
C PRO A 24 2.70 -8.07 -17.84
N LYS A 25 1.77 -8.73 -18.53
CA LYS A 25 0.34 -8.53 -18.39
C LYS A 25 -0.38 -9.86 -18.44
N MET A 26 -1.06 -10.20 -17.35
CA MET A 26 -1.70 -11.49 -17.21
C MET A 26 -3.02 -11.36 -16.46
N ALA A 27 -4.00 -12.14 -16.89
CA ALA A 27 -5.21 -12.42 -16.13
C ALA A 27 -5.31 -13.91 -15.83
N ILE A 28 -5.99 -14.22 -14.73
CA ILE A 28 -6.35 -15.58 -14.33
C ILE A 28 -7.84 -15.76 -14.60
N VAL A 29 -8.17 -16.76 -15.41
CA VAL A 29 -9.52 -17.10 -15.83
C VAL A 29 -9.92 -18.41 -15.15
N VAL A 30 -10.97 -18.37 -14.34
CA VAL A 30 -11.47 -19.49 -13.54
C VAL A 30 -12.57 -20.24 -14.30
N ASP A 31 -12.48 -21.57 -14.34
CA ASP A 31 -13.52 -22.49 -14.84
C ASP A 31 -14.08 -22.17 -16.26
N SER A 32 -13.22 -21.68 -17.18
CA SER A 32 -13.60 -21.41 -18.57
C SER A 32 -13.22 -22.56 -19.52
N ALA A 33 -14.16 -22.93 -20.39
CA ALA A 33 -13.96 -23.84 -21.50
C ALA A 33 -13.49 -23.12 -22.78
N ALA A 34 -13.60 -21.79 -22.86
CA ALA A 34 -13.18 -21.01 -24.02
C ALA A 34 -11.69 -21.18 -24.31
N GLU A 35 -11.29 -21.28 -25.58
CA GLU A 35 -9.87 -21.39 -25.95
C GLU A 35 -9.21 -20.03 -26.15
N GLN A 36 -9.99 -19.02 -26.52
CA GLN A 36 -9.53 -17.67 -26.85
C GLN A 36 -10.02 -16.67 -25.81
N PHE A 37 -9.24 -15.60 -25.64
CA PHE A 37 -9.64 -14.39 -24.95
C PHE A 37 -9.32 -13.17 -25.83
N TYR A 38 -9.96 -12.05 -25.51
CA TYR A 38 -9.81 -10.81 -26.26
C TYR A 38 -9.59 -9.66 -25.31
N ILE A 39 -8.76 -8.69 -25.72
CA ILE A 39 -8.75 -7.36 -25.09
C ILE A 39 -9.57 -6.44 -25.99
N VAL A 40 -10.56 -5.79 -25.40
CA VAL A 40 -11.54 -4.97 -26.11
C VAL A 40 -11.61 -3.56 -25.53
N THR A 41 -12.13 -2.62 -26.31
CA THR A 41 -12.48 -1.27 -25.85
C THR A 41 -13.54 -1.30 -24.74
N PRO A 42 -13.70 -0.24 -23.92
CA PRO A 42 -14.63 -0.26 -22.78
C PRO A 42 -16.10 -0.46 -23.14
N ASP A 43 -16.48 -0.17 -24.38
CA ASP A 43 -17.81 -0.42 -24.93
C ASP A 43 -17.95 -1.81 -25.58
N ALA A 44 -16.88 -2.60 -25.56
CA ALA A 44 -16.75 -3.94 -26.13
C ALA A 44 -17.03 -4.01 -27.64
N GLN A 45 -16.86 -2.90 -28.37
CA GLN A 45 -17.08 -2.86 -29.83
C GLN A 45 -15.84 -3.27 -30.62
N ASP A 46 -14.65 -2.84 -30.19
CA ASP A 46 -13.41 -3.08 -30.91
C ASP A 46 -12.50 -4.04 -30.15
N THR A 47 -12.03 -5.08 -30.84
CA THR A 47 -10.98 -5.97 -30.34
C THR A 47 -9.61 -5.41 -30.70
N VAL A 48 -8.80 -5.13 -29.68
CA VAL A 48 -7.43 -4.60 -29.85
C VAL A 48 -6.35 -5.65 -29.66
N PHE A 49 -6.70 -6.82 -29.11
CA PHE A 49 -5.80 -7.95 -28.94
C PHE A 49 -6.60 -9.26 -28.91
N THR A 50 -6.04 -10.31 -29.49
CA THR A 50 -6.58 -11.68 -29.44
C THR A 50 -5.47 -12.60 -28.94
N GLY A 51 -5.79 -13.46 -27.99
CA GLY A 51 -4.84 -14.43 -27.46
C GLY A 51 -5.50 -15.75 -27.07
N THR A 52 -4.67 -16.77 -26.92
CA THR A 52 -5.10 -18.12 -26.52
C THR A 52 -4.93 -18.30 -25.02
N LEU A 53 -5.96 -18.83 -24.34
CA LEU A 53 -5.88 -19.22 -22.94
C LEU A 53 -4.97 -20.44 -22.79
N SER A 54 -4.08 -20.42 -21.79
CA SER A 54 -3.23 -21.57 -21.46
C SER A 54 -4.05 -22.84 -21.21
N SER A 55 -3.44 -24.02 -21.24
CA SER A 55 -4.11 -25.23 -20.75
C SER A 55 -4.58 -25.05 -19.30
N PRO A 56 -5.73 -25.65 -18.91
CA PRO A 56 -6.23 -25.57 -17.55
C PRO A 56 -5.28 -26.24 -16.57
N ARG A 57 -5.14 -25.63 -15.39
CA ARG A 57 -4.35 -26.14 -14.26
C ARG A 57 -5.12 -25.91 -12.97
N THR A 58 -5.01 -26.84 -12.02
CA THR A 58 -5.59 -26.64 -10.68
C THR A 58 -4.68 -25.74 -9.84
N TRP A 59 -5.21 -24.63 -9.33
CA TRP A 59 -4.53 -23.81 -8.33
C TRP A 59 -4.83 -24.33 -6.93
N GLN A 60 -3.89 -25.09 -6.36
CA GLN A 60 -4.10 -25.85 -5.11
C GLN A 60 -4.62 -25.01 -3.93
N PRO A 61 -4.14 -23.77 -3.67
CA PRO A 61 -4.64 -22.98 -2.54
C PRO A 61 -6.14 -22.67 -2.56
N SER A 62 -6.75 -22.54 -3.75
CA SER A 62 -8.21 -22.32 -3.89
C SER A 62 -8.97 -23.53 -4.41
N ALA A 63 -8.27 -24.59 -4.84
CA ALA A 63 -8.81 -25.75 -5.54
C ALA A 63 -9.56 -25.43 -6.85
N GLU A 64 -9.37 -24.25 -7.41
CA GLU A 64 -10.01 -23.80 -8.65
C GLU A 64 -9.26 -24.31 -9.88
N SER A 65 -9.98 -24.59 -10.97
CA SER A 65 -9.38 -24.78 -12.29
C SER A 65 -9.15 -23.41 -12.93
N VAL A 66 -7.89 -23.11 -13.24
CA VAL A 66 -7.50 -21.80 -13.76
C VAL A 66 -6.76 -21.91 -15.08
N ARG A 67 -6.91 -20.87 -15.89
CA ARG A 67 -6.21 -20.65 -17.15
C ARG A 67 -5.56 -19.27 -17.12
N GLN A 68 -4.42 -19.12 -17.77
CA GLN A 68 -3.75 -17.84 -17.90
C GLN A 68 -4.10 -17.21 -19.25
N ALA A 69 -4.46 -15.93 -19.22
CA ALA A 69 -4.52 -15.06 -20.38
C ALA A 69 -3.31 -14.13 -20.34
N ASP A 70 -2.27 -14.44 -21.11
CA ASP A 70 -1.09 -13.59 -21.24
C ASP A 70 -1.25 -12.66 -22.45
N PHE A 71 -1.28 -11.36 -22.18
CA PHE A 71 -1.39 -10.30 -23.19
C PHE A 71 -0.22 -9.32 -23.07
N SER A 72 0.95 -9.83 -22.67
CA SER A 72 2.16 -9.02 -22.50
C SER A 72 2.58 -8.30 -23.79
N ASP A 73 2.28 -8.86 -24.95
CA ASP A 73 2.55 -8.26 -26.27
C ASP A 73 1.66 -7.04 -26.59
N LEU A 74 0.56 -6.83 -25.86
CA LEU A 74 -0.26 -5.64 -26.00
C LEU A 74 0.49 -4.42 -25.46
N ARG A 75 0.97 -3.56 -26.37
CA ARG A 75 1.63 -2.28 -26.03
C ARG A 75 0.72 -1.06 -26.21
N LEU A 76 -0.44 -1.23 -26.84
CA LEU A 76 -1.39 -0.16 -27.07
C LEU A 76 -1.83 0.43 -25.72
N THR A 77 -1.61 1.73 -25.54
CA THR A 77 -2.04 2.42 -24.33
C THR A 77 -3.51 2.77 -24.40
N GLY A 78 -4.22 2.63 -23.29
CA GLY A 78 -5.64 2.93 -23.22
C GLY A 78 -6.31 2.28 -22.03
N ARG A 79 -7.64 2.33 -22.02
CA ARG A 79 -8.47 1.65 -21.04
C ARG A 79 -9.19 0.50 -21.73
N PHE A 80 -9.17 -0.68 -21.13
CA PHE A 80 -9.64 -1.89 -21.79
C PHE A 80 -10.45 -2.79 -20.84
N LEU A 81 -11.08 -3.79 -21.44
CA LEU A 81 -11.67 -4.94 -20.78
C LEU A 81 -11.04 -6.22 -21.35
N LEU A 82 -10.96 -7.27 -20.54
CA LEU A 82 -10.67 -8.62 -21.01
C LEU A 82 -11.99 -9.37 -21.17
N LEU A 83 -12.26 -9.87 -22.37
CA LEU A 83 -13.45 -10.63 -22.74
C LEU A 83 -13.08 -12.11 -22.90
N VAL A 84 -13.84 -12.98 -22.23
CA VAL A 84 -13.81 -14.44 -22.43
C VAL A 84 -15.21 -14.89 -22.86
N PRO A 85 -15.37 -15.54 -24.03
CA PRO A 85 -16.68 -15.79 -24.64
C PRO A 85 -17.75 -16.43 -23.75
N ASP A 86 -17.36 -17.38 -22.90
CA ASP A 86 -18.27 -18.14 -22.03
C ASP A 86 -18.43 -17.53 -20.63
N LEU A 87 -17.68 -16.47 -20.29
CA LEU A 87 -17.72 -15.81 -18.98
C LEU A 87 -18.17 -14.34 -19.03
N GLY A 88 -17.98 -13.65 -20.16
CA GLY A 88 -18.20 -12.20 -20.27
C GLY A 88 -16.91 -11.39 -20.10
N VAL A 89 -16.99 -10.23 -19.43
CA VAL A 89 -15.89 -9.24 -19.35
C VAL A 89 -15.35 -9.04 -17.93
N SER A 90 -14.08 -8.65 -17.83
CA SER A 90 -13.41 -8.28 -16.58
C SER A 90 -13.87 -6.93 -16.02
N ALA A 91 -13.36 -6.56 -14.84
CA ALA A 91 -13.25 -5.16 -14.44
C ALA A 91 -12.36 -4.38 -15.45
N PRO A 92 -12.64 -3.09 -15.68
CA PRO A 92 -11.80 -2.27 -16.56
C PRO A 92 -10.42 -2.04 -15.96
N PHE A 93 -9.41 -1.98 -16.82
CA PHE A 93 -8.02 -1.72 -16.43
C PHE A 93 -7.33 -0.80 -17.45
N ASP A 94 -6.29 -0.10 -17.01
CA ASP A 94 -5.47 0.76 -17.88
C ASP A 94 -4.22 0.02 -18.38
N VAL A 95 -3.77 0.31 -19.60
CA VAL A 95 -2.40 0.07 -20.05
C VAL A 95 -1.77 1.42 -20.31
N LYS A 96 -0.84 1.86 -19.46
CA LYS A 96 -0.21 3.18 -19.60
C LYS A 96 1.10 3.30 -18.82
N PRO A 97 2.01 4.20 -19.22
CA PRO A 97 3.17 4.54 -18.39
C PRO A 97 2.73 4.99 -17.00
N ARG A 98 3.51 4.63 -15.97
CA ARG A 98 3.28 5.05 -14.57
C ARG A 98 1.90 4.64 -14.01
N VAL A 99 1.33 3.52 -14.49
CA VAL A 99 -0.02 3.07 -14.09
C VAL A 99 -0.18 2.85 -12.58
N LEU A 100 0.89 2.44 -11.87
CA LEU A 100 0.87 2.24 -10.41
C LEU A 100 1.39 3.45 -9.62
N GLN A 101 1.68 4.59 -10.25
CA GLN A 101 2.27 5.73 -9.56
C GLN A 101 1.37 6.27 -8.45
N GLU A 102 0.06 6.37 -8.70
CA GLU A 102 -0.88 6.86 -7.68
C GLU A 102 -1.08 5.85 -6.55
N VAL A 103 -0.90 4.55 -6.81
CA VAL A 103 -0.88 3.53 -5.76
C VAL A 103 0.34 3.72 -4.89
N ALA A 104 1.53 3.84 -5.48
CA ALA A 104 2.75 4.08 -4.74
C ALA A 104 2.66 5.36 -3.90
N ARG A 105 2.14 6.46 -4.49
CA ARG A 105 1.89 7.71 -3.77
C ARG A 105 0.94 7.51 -2.59
N ALA A 106 -0.20 6.84 -2.80
CA ALA A 106 -1.18 6.58 -1.76
C ALA A 106 -0.64 5.68 -0.64
N THR A 107 0.17 4.67 -0.98
CA THR A 107 0.80 3.77 0.00
C THR A 107 1.76 4.54 0.91
N ILE A 108 2.62 5.40 0.37
CA ILE A 108 3.53 6.21 1.20
C ILE A 108 2.75 7.27 2.00
N LYS A 109 1.77 7.94 1.37
CA LYS A 109 0.89 8.89 2.08
C LYS A 109 0.09 8.21 3.20
N GLY A 110 -0.09 6.89 3.16
CA GLY A 110 -0.68 6.10 4.24
C GLY A 110 -0.02 6.36 5.61
N TYR A 111 1.32 6.46 5.64
CA TYR A 111 2.07 6.75 6.86
C TYR A 111 1.72 8.13 7.45
N TYR A 112 1.53 9.15 6.61
CA TYR A 112 1.07 10.47 7.05
C TYR A 112 -0.26 10.38 7.80
N PHE A 113 -1.22 9.60 7.29
CA PHE A 113 -2.51 9.40 7.97
C PHE A 113 -2.38 8.68 9.31
N GLN A 114 -1.35 7.86 9.46
CA GLN A 114 -1.02 7.17 10.71
C GLN A 114 -0.19 8.03 11.68
N ARG A 115 0.28 9.23 11.32
CA ARG A 115 1.08 10.07 12.23
C ARG A 115 0.37 10.38 13.54
N MET A 116 1.00 10.02 14.65
CA MET A 116 0.55 10.34 16.01
C MET A 116 1.11 11.69 16.47
N SER A 117 0.51 12.33 17.48
CA SER A 117 0.99 13.58 18.10
C SER A 117 1.03 14.80 17.16
N ILE A 118 0.15 14.82 16.15
CA ILE A 118 -0.03 15.95 15.23
C ILE A 118 -1.48 16.07 14.76
N ASP A 119 -1.91 17.31 14.49
CA ASP A 119 -3.14 17.58 13.75
C ASP A 119 -2.98 17.15 12.28
N LEU A 120 -3.92 16.36 11.77
CA LEU A 120 -4.00 16.11 10.33
C LEU A 120 -4.92 17.17 9.72
N THR A 121 -4.34 18.23 9.17
CA THR A 121 -5.12 19.36 8.63
C THR A 121 -5.85 18.97 7.34
N LYS A 122 -6.92 19.69 7.00
CA LYS A 122 -7.69 19.47 5.76
C LYS A 122 -6.85 19.63 4.50
N GLU A 123 -5.82 20.47 4.53
CA GLU A 123 -4.91 20.71 3.40
C GLU A 123 -4.21 19.44 2.93
N PHE A 124 -3.72 18.63 3.87
CA PHE A 124 -2.96 17.42 3.56
C PHE A 124 -3.80 16.14 3.67
N ALA A 125 -4.84 16.15 4.52
CA ALA A 125 -5.65 14.97 4.85
C ALA A 125 -7.07 14.98 4.25
N GLY A 126 -7.54 16.10 3.69
CA GLY A 126 -8.88 16.20 3.11
C GLY A 126 -9.99 15.74 4.06
N LYS A 127 -10.82 14.80 3.62
CA LYS A 127 -11.92 14.23 4.43
C LYS A 127 -11.46 13.40 5.63
N TRP A 128 -10.19 13.01 5.68
CA TRP A 128 -9.59 12.25 6.77
C TRP A 128 -8.87 13.15 7.78
N SER A 129 -9.07 14.47 7.71
CA SER A 129 -8.55 15.42 8.69
C SER A 129 -9.05 15.09 10.09
N ARG A 130 -8.17 15.20 11.08
CA ARG A 130 -8.51 14.99 12.50
C ARG A 130 -7.63 15.87 13.40
N PRO A 131 -8.09 16.23 14.60
CA PRO A 131 -7.23 16.88 15.58
C PRO A 131 -6.11 15.94 16.03
N MET A 132 -5.12 16.53 16.69
CA MET A 132 -4.04 15.83 17.37
C MET A 132 -4.60 14.82 18.37
N GLY A 133 -4.20 13.56 18.20
CA GLY A 133 -4.39 12.51 19.19
C GLY A 133 -3.03 12.12 19.79
N HIS A 134 -3.05 11.77 21.08
CA HIS A 134 -1.88 11.25 21.81
C HIS A 134 -0.64 12.15 21.65
N PRO A 135 -0.60 13.31 22.34
CA PRO A 135 0.59 14.17 22.35
C PRO A 135 1.82 13.43 22.87
N ASP A 136 1.61 12.42 23.73
CA ASP A 136 2.64 11.59 24.36
C ASP A 136 3.74 12.41 25.04
N ASN A 137 3.36 13.52 25.66
CA ASN A 137 4.22 14.31 26.53
C ASN A 137 4.35 13.71 27.94
N GLU A 138 3.39 12.86 28.34
CA GLU A 138 3.32 12.23 29.67
C GLU A 138 3.01 10.73 29.53
N VAL A 139 4.03 9.94 29.21
CA VAL A 139 3.98 8.48 29.08
C VAL A 139 4.61 7.84 30.31
N LEU A 140 3.93 6.89 30.94
CA LEU A 140 4.43 6.24 32.15
C LEU A 140 5.25 4.99 31.80
N VAL A 141 6.41 4.83 32.46
CA VAL A 141 7.12 3.55 32.47
C VAL A 141 6.27 2.51 33.21
N HIS A 142 5.88 1.46 32.51
CA HIS A 142 5.15 0.33 33.08
C HIS A 142 6.06 -0.56 33.94
N ALA A 143 5.53 -1.25 34.96
CA ALA A 143 6.28 -2.16 35.83
C ALA A 143 7.20 -3.15 35.07
N SER A 144 6.72 -3.67 33.94
CA SER A 144 7.47 -4.63 33.12
C SER A 144 8.69 -4.03 32.38
N ALA A 145 8.81 -2.70 32.35
CA ALA A 145 9.88 -1.96 31.71
C ALA A 145 10.68 -1.11 32.71
N ALA A 146 10.39 -1.23 34.01
CA ALA A 146 11.04 -0.46 35.05
C ALA A 146 12.49 -0.91 35.25
N THR A 147 13.36 0.07 35.47
CA THR A 147 14.75 -0.10 35.87
C THR A 147 15.02 0.65 37.16
N GLN A 148 16.25 0.56 37.70
CA GLN A 148 16.64 1.35 38.87
C GLN A 148 16.64 2.86 38.56
N GLU A 149 17.11 3.26 37.37
CA GLU A 149 17.16 4.66 36.93
C GLU A 149 15.80 5.19 36.46
N ARG A 150 14.92 4.30 36.00
CA ARG A 150 13.56 4.61 35.56
C ARG A 150 12.55 3.65 36.20
N PRO A 151 12.21 3.87 37.48
CA PRO A 151 11.21 3.05 38.15
C PRO A 151 9.82 3.19 37.51
N GLU A 152 8.91 2.27 37.85
CA GLU A 152 7.52 2.34 37.43
C GLU A 152 6.90 3.72 37.73
N GLY A 153 6.12 4.23 36.78
CA GLY A 153 5.48 5.54 36.90
C GLY A 153 6.39 6.71 36.57
N THR A 154 7.66 6.48 36.22
CA THR A 154 8.51 7.52 35.63
C THR A 154 7.81 8.09 34.39
N VAL A 155 7.67 9.42 34.36
CA VAL A 155 7.02 10.13 33.25
C VAL A 155 8.06 10.44 32.18
N LEU A 156 7.79 9.98 30.95
CA LEU A 156 8.60 10.19 29.75
C LEU A 156 7.81 10.99 28.71
N SER A 157 8.52 11.63 27.79
CA SER A 157 7.93 12.26 26.61
C SER A 157 8.36 11.49 25.35
N CYS A 158 7.38 10.95 24.64
CA CYS A 158 7.54 10.12 23.45
C CYS A 158 6.64 10.54 22.28
N PRO A 159 6.64 11.82 21.86
CA PRO A 159 5.78 12.30 20.78
C PRO A 159 6.17 11.71 19.41
N ARG A 160 5.31 11.93 18.42
CA ARG A 160 5.45 11.49 17.01
C ARG A 160 5.28 9.98 16.87
N GLY A 161 5.77 9.45 15.75
CA GLY A 161 5.60 8.06 15.36
C GLY A 161 4.29 7.82 14.63
N TRP A 162 4.04 6.56 14.28
CA TRP A 162 2.83 6.12 13.61
C TRP A 162 2.00 5.23 14.50
N TYR A 163 0.68 5.39 14.45
CA TYR A 163 -0.24 4.33 14.84
C TYR A 163 0.10 3.07 14.03
N ASP A 164 0.37 1.96 14.71
CA ASP A 164 0.93 0.75 14.12
C ASP A 164 -0.06 0.02 13.21
N ALA A 165 -1.34 0.02 13.60
CA ALA A 165 -2.40 -0.58 12.82
C ALA A 165 -3.72 0.18 13.02
N GLY A 166 -4.81 -0.57 13.20
CA GLY A 166 -6.13 -0.02 13.51
C GLY A 166 -6.32 0.38 14.99
N ASP A 167 -5.35 0.06 15.84
CA ASP A 167 -5.26 0.53 17.23
C ASP A 167 -4.41 1.82 17.34
N TYR A 168 -4.40 2.41 18.53
CA TYR A 168 -3.70 3.68 18.78
C TYR A 168 -2.31 3.51 19.42
N ASN A 169 -1.68 2.35 19.32
CA ASN A 169 -0.39 2.08 19.95
C ASN A 169 0.79 2.17 18.95
N LYS A 170 2.02 2.27 19.47
CA LYS A 170 3.26 2.34 18.69
C LYS A 170 4.25 1.26 19.14
N TYR A 171 4.88 0.54 18.20
CA TYR A 171 5.75 -0.60 18.49
C TYR A 171 7.11 -0.47 17.78
N ILE A 172 8.20 -0.60 18.53
CA ILE A 172 9.56 -0.42 17.99
C ILE A 172 9.90 -1.50 16.96
N VAL A 173 9.52 -2.75 17.23
CA VAL A 173 9.86 -3.88 16.35
C VAL A 173 9.24 -3.71 14.96
N ASN A 174 7.93 -3.43 14.89
CA ASN A 174 7.26 -3.25 13.59
C ASN A 174 7.63 -1.91 12.91
N SER A 175 7.88 -0.87 13.71
CA SER A 175 8.47 0.38 13.21
C SER A 175 9.82 0.18 12.56
N GLY A 176 10.68 -0.69 13.12
CA GLY A 176 12.01 -0.97 12.58
C GLY A 176 11.97 -1.45 11.14
N ILE A 177 11.15 -2.48 10.84
CA ILE A 177 11.03 -2.99 9.47
C ILE A 177 10.32 -1.99 8.54
N SER A 178 9.36 -1.24 9.05
CA SER A 178 8.64 -0.22 8.27
C SER A 178 9.57 0.92 7.83
N VAL A 179 10.34 1.48 8.77
CA VAL A 179 11.35 2.52 8.48
C VAL A 179 12.43 1.97 7.55
N TYR A 180 12.96 0.78 7.82
CA TYR A 180 13.96 0.15 6.94
C TYR A 180 13.46 0.06 5.50
N THR A 181 12.21 -0.35 5.29
CA THR A 181 11.63 -0.52 3.95
C THR A 181 11.54 0.83 3.20
N LEU A 182 11.18 1.91 3.89
CA LEU A 182 11.15 3.26 3.30
C LEU A 182 12.56 3.78 2.97
N LEU A 183 13.53 3.55 3.86
CA LEU A 183 14.93 3.92 3.61
C LEU A 183 15.52 3.11 2.44
N ALA A 184 15.23 1.81 2.36
CA ALA A 184 15.67 0.94 1.27
C ALA A 184 15.03 1.35 -0.07
N LEU A 185 13.78 1.84 -0.08
CA LEU A 185 13.16 2.42 -1.27
C LEU A 185 13.97 3.62 -1.78
N TYR A 186 14.38 4.52 -0.89
CA TYR A 186 15.22 5.67 -1.25
C TYR A 186 16.61 5.23 -1.73
N GLU A 187 17.24 4.28 -1.05
CA GLU A 187 18.58 3.78 -1.40
C GLU A 187 18.61 3.11 -2.78
N HIS A 188 17.63 2.23 -3.06
CA HIS A 188 17.57 1.50 -4.31
C HIS A 188 17.01 2.32 -5.48
N PHE A 189 16.12 3.28 -5.21
CA PHE A 189 15.43 4.08 -6.22
C PHE A 189 15.48 5.58 -5.90
N PRO A 190 16.68 6.19 -5.84
CA PRO A 190 16.83 7.56 -5.35
C PRO A 190 16.18 8.60 -6.27
N ASP A 191 16.29 8.45 -7.59
CA ASP A 191 15.66 9.38 -8.55
C ASP A 191 14.13 9.31 -8.48
N TYR A 192 13.58 8.11 -8.38
CA TYR A 192 12.14 7.93 -8.22
C TYR A 192 11.65 8.54 -6.90
N SER A 193 12.36 8.29 -5.81
CA SER A 193 11.98 8.77 -4.48
C SER A 193 12.09 10.29 -4.37
N ARG A 194 13.08 10.92 -5.01
CA ARG A 194 13.18 12.39 -5.13
C ARG A 194 12.04 13.00 -5.93
N ALA A 195 11.53 12.30 -6.94
CA ALA A 195 10.44 12.79 -7.78
C ALA A 195 9.04 12.46 -7.22
N LEU A 196 8.94 11.61 -6.19
CA LEU A 196 7.68 11.20 -5.61
C LEU A 196 7.23 12.19 -4.54
N GLU A 197 6.23 13.00 -4.87
CA GLU A 197 5.55 13.87 -3.91
C GLU A 197 4.33 13.16 -3.31
N THR A 198 4.15 13.20 -2.01
CA THR A 198 3.03 12.56 -1.29
C THR A 198 2.02 13.57 -0.72
N HIS A 199 2.30 14.87 -0.89
CA HIS A 199 1.46 15.99 -0.43
C HIS A 199 1.25 15.92 1.08
N ILE A 200 2.35 16.00 1.81
CA ILE A 200 2.47 16.05 3.27
C ILE A 200 3.00 17.44 3.68
N PRO A 201 2.99 17.81 4.98
CA PRO A 201 3.44 19.14 5.42
C PRO A 201 4.86 19.52 4.99
N GLU A 202 5.73 18.53 4.87
CA GLU A 202 7.13 18.70 4.46
C GLU A 202 7.32 18.77 2.93
N SER A 203 6.29 18.45 2.13
CA SER A 203 6.41 18.41 0.66
C SER A 203 6.89 19.76 0.09
N GLY A 204 7.92 19.68 -0.76
CA GLY A 204 8.51 20.84 -1.43
C GLY A 204 9.71 21.44 -0.69
N ASP A 205 10.14 20.85 0.42
CA ASP A 205 11.41 21.19 1.05
C ASP A 205 12.62 20.50 0.36
N ALA A 206 13.79 20.51 0.98
CA ALA A 206 15.01 19.94 0.42
C ALA A 206 15.15 18.42 0.63
N ILE A 207 14.23 17.82 1.39
CA ILE A 207 14.21 16.41 1.78
C ILE A 207 13.09 15.72 0.96
N PRO A 208 13.36 14.55 0.36
CA PRO A 208 12.31 13.78 -0.29
C PRO A 208 11.26 13.31 0.73
N ASP A 209 9.98 13.43 0.39
CA ASP A 209 8.85 13.06 1.25
C ASP A 209 8.97 11.67 1.93
N VAL A 210 9.53 10.68 1.23
CA VAL A 210 9.77 9.32 1.78
C VAL A 210 10.71 9.37 2.98
N LEU A 211 11.72 10.25 2.94
CA LEU A 211 12.66 10.46 4.03
C LEU A 211 12.05 11.30 5.14
N ASP A 212 11.27 12.34 4.84
CA ASP A 212 10.56 13.10 5.89
C ASP A 212 9.61 12.23 6.69
N GLU A 213 8.86 11.38 6.01
CA GLU A 213 7.97 10.43 6.66
C GLU A 213 8.77 9.43 7.51
N SER A 214 9.88 8.90 6.99
CA SER A 214 10.79 8.03 7.77
C SER A 214 11.34 8.74 9.02
N LEU A 215 11.77 10.00 8.87
CA LEU A 215 12.27 10.84 9.95
C LEU A 215 11.20 11.13 11.00
N TRP A 216 9.92 11.23 10.61
CA TRP A 216 8.82 11.36 11.56
C TRP A 216 8.83 10.24 12.59
N ASN A 217 8.98 8.99 12.13
CA ASN A 217 8.99 7.82 13.01
C ASN A 217 10.33 7.60 13.70
N ILE A 218 11.46 7.84 13.02
CA ILE A 218 12.79 7.76 13.65
C ILE A 218 12.88 8.70 14.85
N ARG A 219 12.33 9.93 14.75
CA ARG A 219 12.30 10.89 15.86
C ARG A 219 11.54 10.35 17.07
N TRP A 220 10.48 9.57 16.88
CA TRP A 220 9.82 8.84 17.97
C TRP A 220 10.67 7.68 18.47
N MET A 221 11.26 6.87 17.58
CA MET A 221 12.11 5.74 17.98
C MET A 221 13.28 6.17 18.88
N LEU A 222 13.84 7.36 18.64
CA LEU A 222 14.90 7.94 19.47
C LEU A 222 14.43 8.26 20.90
N THR A 223 13.15 8.59 21.12
CA THR A 223 12.62 8.81 22.48
C THR A 223 12.43 7.50 23.25
N MET A 224 12.43 6.37 22.54
CA MET A 224 12.24 5.04 23.13
C MET A 224 13.55 4.41 23.60
N GLN A 225 14.70 5.06 23.37
CA GLN A 225 15.98 4.62 23.90
C GLN A 225 16.17 5.11 25.35
N ASP A 226 16.58 4.20 26.23
CA ASP A 226 17.01 4.54 27.57
C ASP A 226 18.40 5.19 27.51
N PRO A 227 18.56 6.44 27.99
CA PRO A 227 19.83 7.16 27.93
C PRO A 227 20.88 6.62 28.90
N HIS A 228 20.51 5.74 29.85
CA HIS A 228 21.43 5.23 30.86
C HIS A 228 22.17 3.97 30.38
N ASP A 229 21.50 3.09 29.63
CA ASP A 229 22.07 1.81 29.20
C ASP A 229 21.99 1.56 27.67
N GLY A 230 21.31 2.43 26.92
CA GLY A 230 21.13 2.32 25.48
C GLY A 230 20.10 1.27 25.04
N GLY A 231 19.44 0.58 25.98
CA GLY A 231 18.32 -0.31 25.73
C GLY A 231 17.14 0.44 25.10
N VAL A 232 16.27 -0.27 24.39
CA VAL A 232 15.13 0.35 23.70
C VAL A 232 13.84 -0.30 24.16
N TYR A 233 12.88 0.51 24.61
CA TYR A 233 11.57 0.02 25.01
C TYR A 233 10.84 -0.63 23.84
N HIS A 234 10.13 -1.72 24.11
CA HIS A 234 9.50 -2.50 23.04
C HIS A 234 8.32 -1.78 22.36
N LYS A 235 7.51 -1.02 23.14
CA LYS A 235 6.30 -0.35 22.66
C LYS A 235 5.85 0.79 23.59
N CYS A 236 5.06 1.70 23.05
CA CYS A 236 4.30 2.73 23.76
C CYS A 236 2.81 2.44 23.52
N THR A 237 2.09 2.07 24.58
CA THR A 237 0.75 1.47 24.47
C THR A 237 -0.14 1.88 25.62
N HIS A 238 -1.45 1.88 25.37
CA HIS A 238 -2.45 1.87 26.44
C HIS A 238 -2.34 0.57 27.26
N ALA A 239 -2.67 0.65 28.55
CA ALA A 239 -2.65 -0.50 29.45
C ALA A 239 -3.76 -1.53 29.13
N ASN A 240 -4.86 -1.08 28.54
CA ASN A 240 -5.99 -1.90 28.12
C ASN A 240 -6.38 -1.56 26.67
N PHE A 241 -6.94 -2.52 25.95
CA PHE A 241 -7.57 -2.26 24.65
C PHE A 241 -8.85 -1.46 24.86
N SER A 242 -8.99 -0.37 24.10
CA SER A 242 -10.18 0.48 24.03
C SER A 242 -10.89 0.31 22.71
#